data_AF-A0A820NK78-F1
#
_entry.id   AF-A0A820NK78-F1
#
_cell.length_a   1.000
_cell.length_b   1.000
_cell.length_c   1.000
_cell.angle_alpha   90.00
_cell.angle_beta   90.00
_cell.angle_gamma   90.00
#
_symmetry.space_group_name_H-M   'P 1'
#
loop_
_entity.id
_entity.type
_entity.pdbx_description
1 polymer ?
#
loop_
_entity_poly.entity_id
_entity_poly.type
_entity_poly.pdbx_seq_one_letter_code
_entity_poly.pdbx_strand_id
1 'polypeptide(L)'
;WRIFYNTARSTALKSGIILHNDNALVLESGEFNRRIRSKSDGEVEQNLFDRIWPYLLVLARSSPQDKYVLVRGIMASKINPTREVVAVFGDGTHDAPALSEADVGFAM
;
A
#
# COMPACT_ATOMS: atom_id res chain seq x y z
N TRP A 1 -9.34 5.47 -19.28
CA TRP A 1 -9.38 4.75 -17.99
C TRP A 1 -8.03 4.54 -17.28
N ARG A 2 -6.85 4.75 -17.91
CA ARG A 2 -5.50 4.62 -17.24
C ARG A 2 -4.89 5.93 -16.72
N ILE A 3 -5.66 7.03 -16.71
CA ILE A 3 -5.11 8.38 -16.46
C ILE A 3 -4.54 8.48 -15.04
N PHE A 4 -5.29 8.04 -14.03
CA PHE A 4 -4.86 8.15 -12.63
C PHE A 4 -3.61 7.31 -12.31
N TYR A 5 -3.51 6.10 -12.87
CA TYR A 5 -2.30 5.28 -12.78
C TYR A 5 -1.08 6.00 -13.34
N ASN A 6 -1.20 6.53 -14.57
CA ASN A 6 -0.10 7.22 -15.23
C ASN A 6 0.29 8.50 -14.49
N THR A 7 -0.68 9.24 -13.94
CA THR A 7 -0.42 10.42 -13.12
C THR A 7 0.34 10.04 -11.85
N ALA A 8 -0.13 9.05 -11.09
CA ALA A 8 0.53 8.60 -9.87
C ALA A 8 1.98 8.14 -10.13
N ARG A 9 2.19 7.33 -11.18
CA ARG A 9 3.52 6.88 -11.60
C ARG A 9 4.42 8.04 -12.03
N SER A 10 3.90 8.98 -12.81
CA SER A 10 4.65 10.15 -13.27
C SER A 10 5.09 11.03 -12.10
N THR A 11 4.19 11.29 -11.14
CA THR A 11 4.52 12.02 -9.91
C THR A 11 5.59 11.30 -9.10
N ALA A 12 5.44 9.98 -8.90
CA ALA A 12 6.41 9.18 -8.14
C ALA A 12 7.81 9.14 -8.79
N LEU A 13 7.90 9.16 -10.12
CA LEU A 13 9.18 9.30 -10.83
C LEU A 13 9.78 10.69 -10.63
N LYS A 14 8.98 11.75 -10.72
CA LYS A 14 9.44 13.13 -10.55
C LYS A 14 9.89 13.44 -9.13
N SER A 15 9.24 12.84 -8.12
CA SER A 15 9.59 13.01 -6.71
C SER A 15 10.73 12.08 -6.25
N GLY A 16 11.23 11.20 -7.12
CA GLY A 16 12.29 10.25 -6.78
C GLY A 16 11.86 9.06 -5.92
N ILE A 17 10.54 8.84 -5.75
CA ILE A 17 10.01 7.63 -5.08
C ILE A 17 10.33 6.40 -5.93
N ILE A 18 10.19 6.50 -7.25
CA ILE A 18 10.59 5.44 -8.19
C ILE A 18 11.89 5.86 -8.87
N LEU A 19 12.93 5.06 -8.74
CA LEU A 19 14.19 5.24 -9.45
C LEU A 19 14.17 4.52 -10.81
N HIS A 20 14.96 4.99 -11.79
CA HIS A 20 14.87 4.53 -13.19
C HIS A 20 15.26 3.05 -13.42
N ASN A 21 15.98 2.42 -12.48
CA ASN A 21 16.41 1.02 -12.53
C ASN A 21 15.83 0.18 -11.37
N ASP A 22 14.71 0.60 -10.79
CA ASP A 22 14.14 -0.03 -9.61
C ASP A 22 13.10 -1.12 -9.95
N ASN A 23 12.97 -2.13 -9.09
CA ASN A 23 11.93 -3.17 -9.15
C ASN A 23 10.58 -2.66 -8.59
N ALA A 24 10.32 -1.36 -8.71
CA ALA A 24 9.17 -0.69 -8.12
C ALA A 24 7.86 -1.20 -8.74
N LEU A 25 6.98 -1.68 -7.87
CA LEU A 25 5.63 -2.11 -8.21
C LEU A 25 4.66 -0.95 -8.03
N VAL A 26 3.95 -0.62 -9.12
CA VAL A 26 2.87 0.36 -9.16
C VAL A 26 1.59 -0.37 -9.49
N LEU A 27 0.61 -0.35 -8.59
CA LEU A 27 -0.67 -1.04 -8.75
C LEU A 27 -1.86 -0.07 -8.66
N GLU A 28 -2.99 -0.49 -9.21
CA GLU A 28 -4.30 0.08 -8.86
C GLU A 28 -4.99 -0.80 -7.80
N SER A 29 -5.91 -0.21 -7.03
CA SER A 29 -6.70 -0.89 -5.98
C SER A 29 -7.26 -2.26 -6.41
N GLY A 30 -7.86 -2.37 -7.59
CA GLY A 30 -8.45 -3.63 -8.05
C GLY A 30 -7.41 -4.72 -8.29
N GLU A 31 -6.20 -4.36 -8.76
CA GLU A 31 -5.12 -5.33 -8.94
C GLU A 31 -4.46 -5.72 -7.62
N PHE A 32 -4.24 -4.74 -6.74
CA PHE A 32 -3.76 -4.97 -5.38
C PHE A 32 -4.65 -5.98 -4.64
N ASN A 33 -5.97 -5.73 -4.58
CA ASN A 33 -6.92 -6.64 -3.93
C ASN A 33 -6.91 -8.04 -4.54
N ARG A 34 -6.84 -8.17 -5.87
CA ARG A 34 -6.76 -9.49 -6.53
C ARG A 34 -5.48 -10.26 -6.18
N ARG A 35 -4.37 -9.56 -5.94
CA ARG A 35 -3.08 -10.19 -5.65
C ARG A 35 -2.96 -10.65 -4.20
N ILE A 36 -3.60 -9.96 -3.25
CA ILE A 36 -3.47 -10.26 -1.82
C ILE A 36 -4.59 -11.13 -1.26
N ARG A 37 -5.68 -11.32 -2.02
CA ARG A 37 -6.85 -12.06 -1.54
C ARG A 37 -6.86 -13.49 -2.04
N SER A 38 -7.33 -14.40 -1.18
CA SER A 38 -7.56 -15.79 -1.56
C SER A 38 -8.61 -15.89 -2.67
N LYS A 39 -8.46 -16.90 -3.53
CA LYS A 39 -9.48 -17.24 -4.53
C LYS A 39 -10.65 -18.03 -3.94
N SER A 40 -10.49 -18.64 -2.77
CA SER A 40 -11.53 -19.48 -2.15
C SER A 40 -12.54 -18.67 -1.33
N ASP A 41 -12.07 -17.78 -0.47
CA ASP A 41 -12.93 -17.01 0.46
C ASP A 41 -12.91 -15.49 0.20
N GLY A 42 -11.96 -15.00 -0.61
CA GLY A 42 -11.81 -13.56 -0.87
C GLY A 42 -11.15 -12.78 0.27
N GLU A 43 -10.67 -13.45 1.31
CA GLU A 43 -10.00 -12.82 2.44
C GLU A 43 -8.54 -12.50 2.14
N VAL A 44 -7.98 -11.53 2.87
CA VAL A 44 -6.57 -11.14 2.70
C VAL A 44 -5.67 -12.24 3.26
N GLU A 45 -4.80 -12.78 2.41
CA GLU A 45 -3.78 -13.75 2.80
C GLU A 45 -2.43 -13.06 3.02
N GLN A 46 -1.89 -13.16 4.23
CA GLN A 46 -0.60 -12.54 4.57
C GLN A 46 0.54 -13.03 3.68
N ASN A 47 0.58 -14.32 3.33
CA ASN A 47 1.62 -14.88 2.46
C ASN A 47 1.60 -14.29 1.03
N LEU A 48 0.43 -13.88 0.55
CA LEU A 48 0.31 -13.21 -0.76
C LEU A 48 0.69 -11.73 -0.64
N PHE A 49 0.27 -11.08 0.45
CA PHE A 49 0.65 -9.71 0.79
C PHE A 49 2.18 -9.55 0.89
N ASP A 50 2.85 -10.45 1.62
CA ASP A 50 4.31 -10.46 1.85
C ASP A 50 5.13 -10.58 0.55
N ARG A 51 4.55 -11.11 -0.52
CA ARG A 51 5.20 -11.17 -1.84
C ARG A 51 5.16 -9.84 -2.59
N ILE A 52 4.25 -8.95 -2.22
CA ILE A 52 3.99 -7.72 -2.99
C ILE A 52 4.43 -6.45 -2.28
N TRP A 53 4.17 -6.33 -0.97
CA TRP A 53 4.34 -5.06 -0.28
C TRP A 53 5.78 -4.53 -0.28
N PRO A 54 6.85 -5.37 -0.25
CA PRO A 54 8.23 -4.86 -0.24
C PRO A 54 8.60 -4.11 -1.52
N TYR A 55 7.88 -4.39 -2.60
CA TYR A 55 8.09 -3.76 -3.89
C TYR A 55 7.01 -2.71 -4.21
N LEU A 56 5.91 -2.67 -3.45
CA LEU A 56 4.77 -1.78 -3.72
C LEU A 56 5.09 -0.36 -3.26
N LEU A 57 5.54 0.49 -4.17
CA LEU A 57 5.84 1.90 -3.88
C LEU A 57 4.67 2.84 -4.16
N VAL A 58 3.76 2.45 -5.05
CA VAL A 58 2.63 3.28 -5.44
C VAL A 58 1.37 2.44 -5.57
N LEU A 59 0.35 2.79 -4.79
CA LEU A 59 -1.01 2.28 -4.94
C LEU A 59 -1.93 3.41 -5.43
N ALA A 60 -2.22 3.40 -6.72
CA ALA A 60 -3.12 4.37 -7.33
C ALA A 60 -4.58 4.00 -7.06
N ARG A 61 -5.45 5.03 -6.94
CA ARG A 61 -6.90 4.86 -6.76
C ARG A 61 -7.25 4.00 -5.53
N SER A 62 -6.44 4.06 -4.47
CA SER A 62 -6.67 3.35 -3.22
C SER A 62 -7.97 3.80 -2.55
N SER A 63 -8.76 2.84 -2.08
CA SER A 63 -9.89 3.09 -1.17
C SER A 63 -9.40 3.27 0.28
N PRO A 64 -10.23 3.81 1.19
CA PRO A 64 -9.93 3.82 2.63
C PRO A 64 -9.55 2.44 3.18
N GLN A 65 -10.26 1.40 2.73
CA GLN A 65 -10.00 0.02 3.14
C GLN A 65 -8.64 -0.47 2.66
N ASP A 66 -8.21 -0.10 1.46
CA ASP A 66 -6.90 -0.51 0.94
C ASP A 66 -5.77 0.06 1.79
N LYS A 67 -5.89 1.33 2.20
CA LYS A 67 -4.92 1.98 3.08
C LYS A 67 -4.84 1.25 4.42
N TYR A 68 -5.98 0.93 5.03
CA TYR A 68 -6.06 0.16 6.27
C TYR A 68 -5.41 -1.23 6.14
N VAL A 69 -5.74 -1.96 5.07
CA VAL A 69 -5.16 -3.29 4.80
C VAL A 69 -3.66 -3.21 4.59
N LEU A 70 -3.16 -2.17 3.91
CA LEU A 70 -1.73 -1.96 3.68
C LEU A 70 -0.99 -1.75 5.01
N VAL A 71 -1.50 -0.89 5.88
CA VAL A 71 -0.90 -0.62 7.20
C VAL A 71 -0.85 -1.89 8.04
N ARG A 72 -2.01 -2.56 8.22
CA ARG A 72 -2.06 -3.81 8.99
C ARG A 72 -1.18 -4.90 8.41
N GLY A 73 -1.19 -5.07 7.09
CA GLY A 73 -0.42 -6.10 6.41
C GLY A 73 1.08 -5.90 6.59
N ILE A 74 1.58 -4.65 6.50
CA ILE A 74 3.00 -4.33 6.74
C ILE A 74 3.35 -4.59 8.21
N MET A 75 2.54 -4.11 9.15
CA MET A 75 2.77 -4.29 10.59
C MET A 75 2.75 -5.76 11.02
N ALA A 76 1.95 -6.60 10.36
CA ALA A 76 1.87 -8.05 10.61
C ALA A 76 2.93 -8.86 9.86
N SER A 77 3.63 -8.24 8.89
CA SER A 77 4.62 -8.93 8.07
C SER A 77 5.81 -9.40 8.90
N LYS A 78 6.33 -10.58 8.52
CA LYS A 78 7.49 -11.22 9.17
C LYS A 78 8.63 -11.48 8.19
N ILE A 79 8.65 -10.82 7.05
CA ILE A 79 9.72 -10.99 6.06
C ILE A 79 11.06 -10.49 6.59
N ASN A 80 11.04 -9.49 7.48
CA ASN A 80 12.19 -8.95 8.15
C ASN A 80 12.26 -9.51 9.59
N PRO A 81 13.47 -9.70 10.15
CA PRO A 81 13.63 -10.25 11.50
C PRO A 81 13.06 -9.33 12.58
N THR A 82 12.96 -8.03 12.28
CA THR A 82 12.33 -7.02 13.12
C THR A 82 10.99 -6.61 12.52
N ARG A 83 10.02 -6.28 13.38
CA ARG A 83 8.72 -5.73 12.94
C ARG A 83 8.93 -4.37 12.27
N GLU A 84 8.19 -4.14 11.19
CA GLU A 84 8.09 -2.82 10.57
C GLU A 84 7.34 -1.84 11.47
N VAL A 85 7.87 -0.62 11.59
CA VAL A 85 7.19 0.51 12.24
C VAL A 85 6.57 1.37 11.16
N VAL A 86 5.25 1.53 11.17
CA VAL A 86 4.51 2.17 10.09
C VAL A 86 4.05 3.57 10.50
N ALA A 87 4.47 4.57 9.72
CA ALA A 87 3.94 5.92 9.82
C ALA A 87 2.92 6.19 8.70
N VAL A 88 1.80 6.83 9.03
CA VAL A 88 0.75 7.20 8.07
C VAL A 88 0.53 8.69 8.11
N PHE A 89 0.38 9.29 6.94
CA PHE A 89 0.03 10.69 6.76
C PHE A 89 -1.32 10.79 6.04
N GLY A 90 -2.23 11.65 6.49
CA GLY A 90 -3.55 11.84 5.88
C GLY A 90 -4.27 13.10 6.35
N ASP A 91 -5.25 13.57 5.60
CA ASP A 91 -5.92 14.87 5.78
C ASP A 91 -7.45 14.77 5.92
N GLY A 92 -8.00 13.54 6.02
CA GLY A 92 -9.44 13.36 5.99
C GLY A 92 -9.97 12.10 6.65
N THR A 93 -11.31 12.02 6.72
CA THR A 93 -12.06 10.89 7.31
C THR A 93 -11.77 9.55 6.63
N HIS A 94 -11.35 9.59 5.35
CA HIS A 94 -10.92 8.41 4.59
C HIS A 94 -9.61 7.79 5.10
N ASP A 95 -8.78 8.55 5.81
CA ASP A 95 -7.50 8.09 6.35
C ASP A 95 -7.59 7.72 7.83
N ALA A 96 -8.67 8.12 8.51
CA ALA A 96 -8.83 7.94 9.95
C ALA A 96 -8.61 6.48 10.41
N PRO A 97 -9.11 5.43 9.73
CA PRO A 97 -8.84 4.05 10.15
C PRO A 97 -7.36 3.67 10.03
N ALA A 98 -6.69 4.10 8.95
CA ALA A 98 -5.27 3.81 8.73
C ALA A 98 -4.38 4.60 9.68
N LEU A 99 -4.72 5.86 9.96
CA LEU A 99 -4.05 6.71 10.95
C LEU A 99 -4.15 6.14 12.36
N SER A 100 -5.32 5.63 12.74
CA SER A 100 -5.53 5.03 14.07
C SER A 100 -4.81 3.70 14.26
N GLU A 101 -4.54 2.99 13.18
CA GLU A 101 -3.89 1.67 13.22
C GLU A 101 -2.36 1.79 13.19
N ALA A 102 -1.84 2.86 12.57
CA ALA A 102 -0.41 3.09 12.42
C ALA A 102 0.30 3.32 13.76
N ASP A 103 1.61 3.04 13.79
CA ASP A 103 2.46 3.33 14.95
C ASP A 103 2.60 4.83 15.19
N VAL A 104 2.65 5.61 14.11
CA VAL A 104 2.70 7.08 14.14
C VAL A 104 1.77 7.65 13.08
N GLY A 105 0.75 8.40 13.49
CA GLY A 105 -0.16 9.11 12.60
C GLY A 105 0.15 10.60 12.50
N PHE A 106 0.20 11.12 11.28
CA PHE A 106 0.31 12.56 10.98
C PHE A 106 -0.98 13.03 10.31
N ALA A 107 -1.76 13.83 11.04
CA ALA A 107 -2.96 14.48 10.51
C ALA A 107 -2.64 15.92 10.07
N MET A 108 -3.28 16.38 9.00
CA MET A 108 -3.24 17.77 8.50
C MET A 108 -4.58 18.47 8.70
#